data_AF-A0A3D5WMN5-F1
#
_entry.id   AF-A0A3D5WMN5-F1
#
_cell.length_a   1.000
_cell.length_b   1.000
_cell.length_c   1.000
_cell.angle_alpha   90.00
_cell.angle_beta   90.00
_cell.angle_gamma   90.00
#
_symmetry.space_group_name_H-M   'P 1'
#
loop_
_entity.id
_entity.type
_entity.pdbx_description
1 polymer ?
#
loop_
_entity_poly.entity_id
_entity_poly.type
_entity_poly.pdbx_seq_one_letter_code
_entity_poly.pdbx_strand_id
1 'polypeptide(L)'
;ADTAEKLSTLKKGQTKRYGGTAVLNQIIPKLVEELGKTYHEHLHLTYGWQTKEFRTKHKLEKTHDTDAYCIAAGTMQTVNPNIRTDVYEIKQFRRHNRANIHHQTERTYKLNGQTVAKNRRKRTDQKTDSLAEWFENTVKQYGQQKAEHLRAELKVRKSTRYYNSKDRMMPGAVFQYEGNRYVVTGQLSGGQYFRAYGKGNRNFPAKKIRIISLNRGLVYVA
;
A
#
# COMPACT_ATOMS: atom_id res chain seq x y z
N ALA A 1 -15.52 -21.16 -31.98
CA ALA A 1 -15.74 -19.75 -31.65
C ALA A 1 -16.96 -19.65 -30.73
N ASP A 2 -16.97 -18.96 -29.61
CA ASP A 2 -15.92 -18.16 -29.01
C ASP A 2 -16.47 -17.67 -27.65
N THR A 3 -16.14 -18.41 -26.57
CA THR A 3 -16.49 -18.00 -25.20
C THR A 3 -15.88 -16.62 -24.90
N ALA A 4 -14.75 -16.29 -25.54
CA ALA A 4 -14.15 -14.96 -25.44
C ALA A 4 -14.95 -13.90 -26.21
N GLU A 5 -15.55 -14.20 -27.37
CA GLU A 5 -16.50 -13.30 -28.08
C GLU A 5 -17.74 -13.07 -27.25
N LYS A 6 -18.32 -14.13 -26.67
CA LYS A 6 -19.49 -14.01 -25.81
C LYS A 6 -19.17 -13.13 -24.60
N LEU A 7 -18.01 -13.34 -23.97
CA LEU A 7 -17.54 -12.51 -22.85
C LEU A 7 -17.27 -11.05 -23.29
N SER A 8 -16.67 -10.86 -24.46
CA SER A 8 -16.37 -9.54 -25.05
C SER A 8 -17.65 -8.76 -25.36
N THR A 9 -18.65 -9.45 -25.92
CA THR A 9 -19.95 -8.88 -26.26
C THR A 9 -20.73 -8.50 -25.01
N LEU A 10 -20.75 -9.38 -23.99
CA LEU A 10 -21.33 -9.08 -22.69
C LEU A 10 -20.64 -7.89 -22.01
N LYS A 11 -19.31 -7.84 -22.04
CA LYS A 11 -18.53 -6.71 -21.52
C LYS A 11 -18.87 -5.41 -22.25
N LYS A 12 -18.94 -5.41 -23.59
CA LYS A 12 -19.34 -4.23 -24.38
C LYS A 12 -20.75 -3.77 -24.02
N GLY A 13 -21.71 -4.68 -23.87
CA GLY A 13 -23.08 -4.37 -23.46
C GLY A 13 -23.15 -3.77 -22.04
N GLN A 14 -22.42 -4.35 -21.09
CA GLN A 14 -22.30 -3.85 -19.71
C GLN A 14 -21.66 -2.46 -19.68
N THR A 15 -20.55 -2.24 -20.39
CA THR A 15 -19.90 -0.92 -20.51
C THR A 15 -20.81 0.12 -21.15
N LYS A 16 -21.61 -0.24 -22.16
CA LYS A 16 -22.58 0.67 -22.76
C LYS A 16 -23.70 1.04 -21.79
N ARG A 17 -24.22 0.06 -21.04
CA ARG A 17 -25.32 0.24 -20.09
C ARG A 17 -24.91 1.02 -18.84
N TYR A 18 -23.73 0.73 -18.30
CA TYR A 18 -23.27 1.28 -17.02
C TYR A 18 -22.12 2.29 -17.14
N GLY A 19 -21.59 2.53 -18.34
CA GLY A 19 -20.51 3.50 -18.57
C GLY A 19 -20.91 4.93 -18.24
N GLY A 20 -22.16 5.32 -18.56
CA GLY A 20 -22.74 6.59 -18.13
C GLY A 20 -23.05 6.65 -16.63
N THR A 21 -23.15 5.50 -15.97
CA THR A 21 -23.43 5.34 -14.53
C THR A 21 -22.13 5.23 -13.72
N ALA A 22 -20.96 5.43 -14.33
CA ALA A 22 -19.72 5.55 -13.58
C ALA A 22 -19.83 6.70 -12.58
N VAL A 23 -19.36 6.50 -11.35
CA VAL A 23 -19.43 7.48 -10.26
C VAL A 23 -18.92 8.87 -10.70
N LEU A 24 -17.88 8.90 -11.53
CA LEU A 24 -17.34 10.12 -12.13
C LEU A 24 -18.36 10.87 -12.99
N ASN A 25 -19.06 10.17 -13.89
CA ASN A 25 -20.05 10.79 -14.77
C ASN A 25 -21.27 11.30 -14.00
N GLN A 26 -21.62 10.64 -12.89
CA GLN A 26 -22.70 11.09 -12.02
C GLN A 26 -22.33 12.33 -11.20
N ILE A 27 -21.08 12.41 -10.71
CA ILE A 27 -20.67 13.51 -9.82
C ILE A 27 -20.28 14.78 -10.58
N ILE A 28 -19.79 14.67 -11.82
CA ILE A 28 -19.29 15.82 -12.59
C ILE A 28 -20.30 16.97 -12.68
N PRO A 29 -21.58 16.77 -13.07
CA PRO A 29 -22.54 17.88 -13.15
C PRO A 29 -22.71 18.61 -11.81
N LYS A 30 -22.82 17.85 -10.72
CA LYS A 30 -22.98 18.43 -9.38
C LYS A 30 -21.70 19.14 -8.90
N LEU A 31 -20.54 18.57 -9.21
CA LEU A 31 -19.25 19.16 -8.90
C LEU A 31 -19.06 20.49 -9.63
N VAL A 32 -19.41 20.55 -10.92
CA VAL A 32 -19.34 21.78 -11.72
C VAL A 32 -20.29 22.85 -11.16
N GLU A 33 -21.49 22.47 -10.76
CA GLU A 33 -22.45 23.39 -10.12
C GLU A 33 -21.88 24.00 -8.83
N GLU A 34 -21.37 23.18 -7.91
CA GLU A 34 -20.84 23.65 -6.61
C GLU A 34 -19.53 24.42 -6.76
N LEU A 35 -18.63 24.00 -7.65
CA LEU A 35 -17.43 24.75 -7.98
C LEU A 35 -17.77 26.08 -8.65
N GLY A 36 -18.79 26.13 -9.51
CA GLY A 36 -19.23 27.35 -10.18
C GLY A 36 -19.78 28.38 -9.19
N LYS A 37 -20.46 27.93 -8.12
CA LYS A 37 -20.88 28.81 -7.02
C LYS A 37 -19.71 29.36 -6.21
N THR A 38 -18.63 28.58 -6.07
CA THR A 38 -17.49 28.93 -5.22
C THR A 38 -16.46 29.81 -5.95
N TYR A 39 -16.19 29.50 -7.21
CA TYR A 39 -15.12 30.10 -8.00
C TYR A 39 -15.62 31.00 -9.14
N HIS A 40 -16.94 31.04 -9.38
CA HIS A 40 -17.60 31.91 -10.36
C HIS A 40 -16.93 31.85 -11.75
N GLU A 41 -16.49 32.99 -12.28
CA GLU A 41 -15.88 33.15 -13.60
C GLU A 41 -14.50 32.47 -13.73
N HIS A 42 -13.92 32.02 -12.62
CA HIS A 42 -12.64 31.32 -12.59
C HIS A 42 -12.77 29.80 -12.74
N LEU A 43 -13.98 29.27 -12.90
CA LEU A 43 -14.19 27.87 -13.25
C LEU A 43 -14.13 27.69 -14.77
N HIS A 44 -13.22 26.85 -15.22
CA HIS A 44 -13.08 26.53 -16.63
C HIS A 44 -13.23 25.02 -16.87
N LEU A 45 -14.00 24.68 -17.90
CA LEU A 45 -14.16 23.31 -18.36
C LEU A 45 -13.25 23.08 -19.56
N THR A 46 -12.57 21.95 -19.58
CA THR A 46 -11.65 21.57 -20.64
C THR A 46 -11.97 20.17 -21.13
N TYR A 47 -11.67 19.92 -22.40
CA TYR A 47 -11.74 18.60 -23.00
C TYR A 47 -10.34 18.03 -23.18
N GLY A 48 -10.20 16.70 -23.02
CA GLY A 48 -8.89 16.05 -23.13
C GLY A 48 -8.21 16.22 -24.50
N TRP A 49 -8.97 16.53 -25.56
CA TRP A 49 -8.39 16.83 -26.88
C TRP A 49 -7.67 18.20 -26.90
N GLN A 50 -8.17 19.21 -26.17
CA GLN A 50 -7.54 20.54 -26.06
C GLN A 50 -6.20 20.45 -25.34
N THR A 51 -6.13 19.67 -24.25
CA THR A 51 -4.87 19.38 -23.55
C THR A 51 -3.86 18.70 -24.47
N LYS A 52 -4.31 17.72 -25.28
CA LYS A 52 -3.44 17.02 -26.25
C LYS A 52 -2.92 17.95 -27.34
N GLU A 53 -3.75 18.85 -27.85
CA GLU A 53 -3.36 19.81 -28.88
C GLU A 53 -2.29 20.78 -28.34
N PHE A 54 -2.53 21.36 -27.16
CA PHE A 54 -1.56 22.22 -26.48
C PHE A 54 -0.23 21.50 -26.25
N ARG A 55 -0.29 20.28 -25.71
CA ARG A 55 0.90 19.43 -25.48
C ARG A 55 1.70 19.20 -26.76
N THR A 56 1.03 18.88 -27.87
CA THR A 56 1.67 18.65 -29.18
C THR A 56 2.31 19.94 -29.72
N LYS A 57 1.58 21.06 -29.67
CA LYS A 57 2.07 22.37 -30.15
C LYS A 57 3.34 22.81 -29.41
N HIS A 58 3.41 22.54 -28.11
CA HIS A 58 4.53 22.92 -27.25
C HIS A 58 5.58 21.81 -27.06
N LYS A 59 5.45 20.67 -27.77
CA LYS A 59 6.39 19.51 -27.71
C LYS A 59 6.63 18.98 -26.30
N LEU A 60 5.56 18.85 -25.52
CA LEU A 60 5.62 18.44 -24.13
C LEU A 60 5.34 16.94 -23.98
N GLU A 61 5.99 16.31 -23.01
CA GLU A 61 5.76 14.90 -22.71
C GLU A 61 4.41 14.68 -22.02
N LYS A 62 3.82 13.50 -22.19
CA LYS A 62 2.57 13.16 -21.51
C LYS A 62 2.86 12.65 -20.10
N THR A 63 2.75 13.54 -19.13
CA THR A 63 2.75 13.21 -17.70
C THR A 63 1.54 13.84 -17.02
N HIS A 64 1.16 13.36 -15.83
CA HIS A 64 -0.01 13.88 -15.11
C HIS A 64 0.14 15.36 -14.72
N ASP A 65 1.34 15.75 -14.29
CA ASP A 65 1.74 17.11 -13.96
C ASP A 65 1.78 18.01 -15.22
N THR A 66 2.34 17.53 -16.33
CA THR A 66 2.35 18.28 -17.59
C THR A 66 0.93 18.49 -18.13
N ASP A 67 0.05 17.49 -18.03
CA ASP A 67 -1.35 17.64 -18.45
C ASP A 67 -2.09 18.67 -17.59
N ALA A 68 -1.89 18.68 -16.27
CA ALA A 68 -2.46 19.69 -15.37
C ALA A 68 -1.97 21.11 -15.72
N TYR A 69 -0.68 21.25 -16.01
CA TYR A 69 -0.09 22.50 -16.48
C TYR A 69 -0.69 22.97 -17.80
N CYS A 70 -0.81 22.08 -18.80
CA CYS A 70 -1.39 22.39 -20.09
C CYS A 70 -2.86 22.85 -19.97
N ILE A 71 -3.63 22.25 -19.07
CA ILE A 71 -5.02 22.66 -18.80
C ILE A 71 -5.06 24.09 -18.27
N ALA A 72 -4.23 24.42 -17.26
CA ALA A 72 -4.18 25.76 -16.70
C ALA A 72 -3.70 26.79 -17.74
N ALA A 73 -2.57 26.53 -18.40
CA ALA A 73 -1.96 27.45 -19.37
C ALA A 73 -2.86 27.67 -20.60
N GLY A 74 -3.48 26.61 -21.14
CA GLY A 74 -4.38 26.70 -22.27
C GLY A 74 -5.64 27.52 -22.00
N THR A 75 -6.05 27.62 -20.73
CA THR A 75 -7.20 28.41 -20.29
C THR A 75 -6.86 29.89 -20.11
N MET A 76 -5.62 30.21 -19.74
CA MET A 76 -5.21 31.58 -19.41
C MET A 76 -4.89 32.46 -20.63
N GLN A 77 -4.82 31.91 -21.86
CA GLN A 77 -4.57 32.56 -23.17
C GLN A 77 -3.33 33.48 -23.31
N THR A 78 -2.73 33.94 -22.22
CA THR A 78 -1.74 35.04 -22.18
C THR A 78 -0.40 34.64 -21.56
N VAL A 79 -0.25 33.38 -21.12
CA VAL A 79 0.96 32.92 -20.44
C VAL A 79 1.88 32.19 -21.41
N ASN A 80 3.11 32.68 -21.58
CA ASN A 80 4.18 31.92 -22.21
C ASN A 80 4.61 30.80 -21.27
N PRO A 81 4.42 29.53 -21.65
CA PRO A 81 4.59 28.45 -20.71
C PRO A 81 6.06 28.22 -20.33
N ASN A 82 6.43 28.49 -19.07
CA ASN A 82 7.72 28.11 -18.49
C ASN A 82 7.58 26.79 -17.71
N ILE A 83 8.06 25.69 -18.29
CA ILE A 83 7.83 24.32 -17.81
C ILE A 83 9.00 23.87 -16.96
N ARG A 84 9.31 24.67 -15.95
CA ARG A 84 10.21 24.28 -14.87
C ARG A 84 9.41 24.26 -13.58
N THR A 85 8.53 23.29 -13.48
CA THR A 85 7.82 23.01 -12.23
C THR A 85 8.50 21.84 -11.54
N ASP A 86 9.14 22.12 -10.40
CA ASP A 86 9.49 21.06 -9.47
C ASP A 86 8.20 20.36 -9.05
N VAL A 87 8.13 19.05 -9.29
CA VAL A 87 6.93 18.26 -8.97
C VAL A 87 6.94 17.97 -7.48
N TYR A 88 5.89 18.43 -6.79
CA TYR A 88 5.64 18.05 -5.41
C TYR A 88 4.84 16.75 -5.36
N GLU A 89 5.36 15.74 -4.66
CA GLU A 89 4.66 14.47 -4.47
C GLU A 89 3.94 14.46 -3.11
N ILE A 90 2.63 14.24 -3.12
CA ILE A 90 1.84 14.01 -1.90
C ILE A 90 1.47 12.53 -1.83
N LYS A 91 1.75 11.90 -0.69
CA LYS A 91 1.36 10.52 -0.42
C LYS A 91 0.35 10.44 0.71
N GLN A 92 -0.64 9.56 0.54
CA GLN A 92 -1.58 9.21 1.60
C GLN A 92 -1.00 8.13 2.50
N PHE A 93 -0.87 8.44 3.78
CA PHE A 93 -0.49 7.53 4.85
C PHE A 93 -1.69 7.21 5.74
N ARG A 94 -1.84 5.93 6.07
CA ARG A 94 -2.90 5.47 6.97
C ARG A 94 -2.68 6.05 8.37
N ARG A 95 -3.64 6.86 8.86
CA ARG A 95 -3.57 7.51 10.19
C ARG A 95 -3.78 6.56 11.36
N HIS A 96 -4.52 5.47 11.14
CA HIS A 96 -4.89 4.54 12.20
C HIS A 96 -4.44 3.12 11.90
N ASN A 97 -3.69 2.53 12.83
CA ASN A 97 -3.47 1.08 12.84
C ASN A 97 -4.10 0.48 14.10
N ARG A 98 -5.30 -0.10 13.92
CA ARG A 98 -6.09 -0.75 14.97
C ARG A 98 -5.63 -2.18 15.30
N ALA A 99 -4.63 -2.70 14.58
CA ALA A 99 -4.11 -4.03 14.88
C ALA A 99 -3.28 -3.96 16.17
N ASN A 100 -3.70 -4.67 17.21
CA ASN A 100 -2.90 -4.80 18.44
C ASN A 100 -1.72 -5.77 18.22
N ILE A 101 -1.97 -6.88 17.52
CA ILE A 101 -0.94 -7.87 17.20
C ILE A 101 -0.13 -7.38 16.00
N HIS A 102 1.18 -7.26 16.17
CA HIS A 102 2.13 -6.99 15.10
C HIS A 102 2.33 -8.24 14.24
N HIS A 103 2.70 -9.33 14.89
CA HIS A 103 2.90 -10.62 14.26
C HIS A 103 2.76 -11.74 15.29
N GLN A 104 2.60 -12.96 14.80
CA GLN A 104 2.49 -14.15 15.63
C GLN A 104 3.40 -15.23 15.07
N THR A 105 4.20 -15.86 15.91
CA THR A 105 5.03 -17.02 15.51
C THR A 105 4.18 -18.28 15.50
N GLU A 106 4.55 -19.23 14.65
CA GLU A 106 3.89 -20.55 14.60
C GLU A 106 4.23 -21.38 15.83
N ARG A 107 3.37 -22.35 16.16
CA ARG A 107 3.73 -23.40 17.12
C ARG A 107 4.67 -24.38 16.44
N THR A 108 5.78 -24.73 17.06
CA THR A 108 6.80 -25.60 16.44
C THR A 108 6.99 -26.85 17.29
N TYR A 109 7.02 -28.00 16.64
CA TYR A 109 7.27 -29.30 17.25
C TYR A 109 8.65 -29.78 16.84
N LYS A 110 9.46 -30.14 17.83
CA LYS A 110 10.82 -30.60 17.62
C LYS A 110 11.04 -31.99 18.18
N LEU A 111 11.62 -32.87 17.38
CA LEU A 111 12.14 -34.16 17.80
C LEU A 111 13.66 -34.08 17.69
N ASN A 112 14.38 -34.42 18.77
CA ASN A 112 15.85 -34.37 18.81
C ASN A 112 16.45 -33.03 18.32
N GLY A 113 15.76 -31.91 18.59
CA GLY A 113 16.18 -30.56 18.20
C GLY A 113 15.79 -30.12 16.79
N GLN A 114 15.43 -31.05 15.90
CA GLN A 114 14.99 -30.76 14.54
C GLN A 114 13.50 -30.46 14.49
N THR A 115 13.10 -29.49 13.66
CA THR A 115 11.67 -29.16 13.48
C THR A 115 11.02 -30.22 12.60
N VAL A 116 10.07 -30.96 13.16
CA VAL A 116 9.36 -32.03 12.44
C VAL A 116 7.95 -31.61 12.01
N ALA A 117 7.34 -30.66 12.72
CA ALA A 117 6.02 -30.16 12.37
C ALA A 117 5.79 -28.73 12.85
N LYS A 118 4.85 -28.04 12.20
CA LYS A 118 4.37 -26.71 12.58
C LYS A 118 2.86 -26.66 12.69
N ASN A 119 2.37 -26.02 13.74
CA ASN A 119 0.96 -25.91 14.09
C ASN A 119 0.29 -27.29 14.34
N ARG A 120 -0.86 -27.29 15.01
CA ARG A 120 -1.61 -28.54 15.27
C ARG A 120 -2.25 -29.09 14.00
N ARG A 121 -2.79 -28.19 13.19
CA ARG A 121 -3.37 -28.43 11.86
C ARG A 121 -2.74 -27.46 10.87
N LYS A 122 -2.73 -27.82 9.60
CA LYS A 122 -2.18 -27.03 8.51
C LYS A 122 -2.99 -25.74 8.34
N ARG A 123 -2.29 -24.61 8.19
CA ARG A 123 -2.91 -23.35 7.72
C ARG A 123 -2.85 -23.26 6.20
N THR A 124 -3.62 -22.35 5.63
CA THR A 124 -3.54 -22.01 4.21
C THR A 124 -2.08 -21.74 3.80
N ASP A 125 -1.65 -22.39 2.73
CA ASP A 125 -0.31 -22.29 2.13
C ASP A 125 0.88 -22.72 3.02
N GLN A 126 0.63 -23.42 4.13
CA GLN A 126 1.72 -24.02 4.90
C GLN A 126 2.34 -25.18 4.12
N LYS A 127 3.63 -25.08 3.77
CA LYS A 127 4.34 -26.13 3.04
C LYS A 127 4.84 -27.28 3.92
N THR A 128 5.20 -26.97 5.18
CA THR A 128 5.68 -27.96 6.14
C THR A 128 4.52 -28.73 6.78
N ASP A 129 4.75 -29.96 7.20
CA ASP A 129 3.74 -30.77 7.87
C ASP A 129 3.20 -30.11 9.15
N SER A 130 1.92 -30.31 9.39
CA SER A 130 1.30 -30.07 10.69
C SER A 130 1.49 -31.24 11.64
N LEU A 131 1.24 -31.05 12.95
CA LEU A 131 1.36 -32.15 13.91
C LEU A 131 0.47 -33.35 13.52
N ALA A 132 -0.74 -33.07 13.04
CA ALA A 132 -1.66 -34.10 12.57
C ALA A 132 -1.09 -34.89 11.40
N GLU A 133 -0.63 -34.20 10.35
CA GLU A 133 -0.03 -34.85 9.16
C GLU A 133 1.24 -35.62 9.51
N TRP A 134 2.13 -35.01 10.31
CA TRP A 134 3.34 -35.67 10.78
C TRP A 134 3.01 -36.93 11.57
N PHE A 135 2.01 -36.89 12.45
CA PHE A 135 1.59 -38.06 13.23
C PHE A 135 1.00 -39.15 12.33
N GLU A 136 0.11 -38.80 11.39
CA GLU A 136 -0.43 -39.77 10.42
C GLU A 136 0.66 -40.41 9.57
N ASN A 137 1.62 -39.63 9.09
CA ASN A 137 2.78 -40.13 8.34
C ASN A 137 3.65 -41.05 9.20
N THR A 138 3.86 -40.70 10.48
CA THR A 138 4.63 -41.51 11.42
C THR A 138 3.92 -42.82 11.77
N VAL A 139 2.59 -42.81 11.94
CA VAL A 139 1.78 -44.03 12.16
C VAL A 139 1.87 -44.94 10.94
N LYS A 140 1.76 -44.40 9.73
CA LYS A 140 1.90 -45.18 8.48
C LYS A 140 3.28 -45.82 8.35
N GLN A 141 4.33 -45.16 8.84
CA GLN A 141 5.71 -45.63 8.70
C GLN A 141 6.15 -46.59 9.81
N TYR A 142 5.73 -46.36 11.06
CA TYR A 142 6.28 -47.03 12.25
C TYR A 142 5.22 -47.71 13.12
N GLY A 143 3.93 -47.59 12.78
CA GLY A 143 2.81 -48.08 13.58
C GLY A 143 2.40 -47.14 14.72
N GLN A 144 1.22 -47.40 15.28
CA GLN A 144 0.57 -46.53 16.26
C GLN A 144 1.40 -46.35 17.55
N GLN A 145 1.87 -47.45 18.15
CA GLN A 145 2.58 -47.40 19.44
C GLN A 145 3.86 -46.56 19.36
N LYS A 146 4.66 -46.75 18.31
CA LYS A 146 5.90 -46.00 18.12
C LYS A 146 5.63 -44.53 17.79
N ALA A 147 4.59 -44.23 17.01
CA ALA A 147 4.19 -42.87 16.73
C ALA A 147 3.73 -42.13 18.00
N GLU A 148 3.01 -42.80 18.90
CA GLU A 148 2.60 -42.23 20.19
C GLU A 148 3.79 -41.94 21.10
N HIS A 149 4.76 -42.87 21.18
CA HIS A 149 6.01 -42.66 21.90
C HIS A 149 6.77 -41.43 21.37
N LEU A 150 7.00 -41.37 20.06
CA LEU A 150 7.68 -40.24 19.42
C LEU A 150 6.93 -38.92 19.62
N ARG A 151 5.59 -38.95 19.60
CA ARG A 151 4.76 -37.77 19.88
C ARG A 151 4.94 -37.27 21.31
N ALA A 152 5.09 -38.17 22.28
CA ALA A 152 5.31 -37.81 23.69
C ALA A 152 6.69 -37.16 23.91
N GLU A 153 7.70 -37.52 23.13
CA GLU A 153 9.05 -36.94 23.19
C GLU A 153 9.16 -35.54 22.56
N LEU A 154 8.15 -35.09 21.81
CA LEU A 154 8.20 -33.82 21.09
C LEU A 154 8.36 -32.63 22.03
N LYS A 155 9.41 -31.86 21.83
CA LYS A 155 9.60 -30.56 22.47
C LYS A 155 8.80 -29.51 21.72
N VAL A 156 7.88 -28.85 22.43
CA VAL A 156 6.95 -27.91 21.82
C VAL A 156 7.30 -26.46 22.13
N ARG A 157 7.59 -25.68 21.08
CA ARG A 157 7.66 -24.21 21.17
C ARG A 157 6.28 -23.64 20.91
N LYS A 158 5.68 -23.01 21.93
CA LYS A 158 4.36 -22.38 21.81
C LYS A 158 4.41 -21.20 20.85
N SER A 159 3.29 -20.98 20.14
CA SER A 159 3.07 -19.77 19.36
C SER A 159 3.12 -18.55 20.29
N THR A 160 3.84 -17.51 19.87
CA THR A 160 4.00 -16.27 20.63
C THR A 160 3.45 -15.11 19.81
N ARG A 161 2.67 -14.24 20.45
CA ARG A 161 2.17 -13.01 19.84
C ARG A 161 3.08 -11.85 20.22
N TYR A 162 3.43 -11.06 19.24
CA TYR A 162 4.16 -9.81 19.42
C TYR A 162 3.20 -8.67 19.17
N TYR A 163 3.19 -7.71 20.09
CA TYR A 163 2.24 -6.62 20.10
C TYR A 163 2.86 -5.35 19.55
N ASN A 164 2.02 -4.50 18.98
CA ASN A 164 2.39 -3.17 18.57
C ASN A 164 2.49 -2.26 19.80
N SER A 165 3.56 -1.47 19.91
CA SER A 165 3.63 -0.40 20.90
C SER A 165 2.55 0.65 20.60
N LYS A 166 1.80 1.09 21.62
CA LYS A 166 0.68 2.03 21.45
C LYS A 166 1.16 3.45 21.10
N ASP A 167 2.35 3.78 21.55
CA ASP A 167 3.08 5.04 21.42
C ASP A 167 4.02 5.09 20.20
N ARG A 168 4.01 4.05 19.35
CA ARG A 168 4.88 3.99 18.18
C ARG A 168 4.67 5.16 17.23
N MET A 169 5.75 5.55 16.54
CA MET A 169 5.62 6.50 15.45
C MET A 169 4.92 5.86 14.24
N MET A 170 3.80 6.46 13.84
CA MET A 170 3.05 6.02 12.67
C MET A 170 3.74 6.49 11.38
N PRO A 171 3.74 5.67 10.31
CA PRO A 171 4.16 6.11 8.98
C PRO A 171 3.43 7.39 8.56
N GLY A 172 4.11 8.29 7.86
CA GLY A 172 3.63 9.62 7.51
C GLY A 172 4.00 10.73 8.50
N ALA A 173 4.60 10.40 9.65
CA ALA A 173 5.25 11.42 10.47
C ALA A 173 6.44 12.04 9.72
N VAL A 174 6.73 13.31 9.99
CA VAL A 174 7.81 14.08 9.36
C VAL A 174 8.89 14.34 10.39
N PHE A 175 10.14 14.11 10.03
CA PHE A 175 11.29 14.39 10.87
C PHE A 175 12.40 15.10 10.10
N GLN A 176 13.28 15.75 10.85
CA GLN A 176 14.51 16.35 10.33
C GLN A 176 15.72 15.56 10.80
N TYR A 177 16.70 15.39 9.92
CA TYR A 177 17.99 14.79 10.22
C TYR A 177 19.07 15.48 9.38
N GLU A 178 20.15 15.94 10.02
CA GLU A 178 21.25 16.66 9.33
C GLU A 178 20.73 17.81 8.42
N GLY A 179 19.80 18.63 8.94
CA GLY A 179 19.19 19.74 8.20
C GLY A 179 18.09 19.33 7.19
N ASN A 180 18.05 18.07 6.77
CA ASN A 180 17.13 17.59 5.74
C ASN A 180 15.82 17.04 6.30
N ARG A 181 14.72 17.26 5.56
CA ARG A 181 13.37 16.78 5.89
C ARG A 181 13.13 15.37 5.33
N TYR A 182 12.51 14.52 6.13
CA TYR A 182 12.17 13.13 5.78
C TYR A 182 10.78 12.74 6.27
N VAL A 183 10.17 11.75 5.62
CA VAL A 183 8.87 11.18 6.00
C VAL A 183 9.04 9.72 6.43
N VAL A 184 8.56 9.39 7.63
CA VAL A 184 8.66 8.05 8.22
C VAL A 184 7.86 7.04 7.41
N THR A 185 8.47 5.91 7.08
CA THR A 185 7.79 4.74 6.50
C THR A 185 7.68 3.58 7.48
N GLY A 186 8.53 3.55 8.50
CA GLY A 186 8.50 2.52 9.53
C GLY A 186 9.56 2.75 10.61
N GLN A 187 9.55 1.88 11.61
CA GLN A 187 10.49 1.88 12.74
C GLN A 187 11.08 0.49 12.93
N LEU A 188 12.30 0.43 13.48
CA LEU A 188 13.05 -0.79 13.74
C LEU A 188 13.54 -0.81 15.19
N SER A 189 13.86 -2.02 15.67
CA SER A 189 14.46 -2.26 16.99
C SER A 189 13.73 -1.53 18.13
N GLY A 190 12.40 -1.64 18.16
CA GLY A 190 11.57 -1.01 19.19
C GLY A 190 11.48 0.52 19.10
N GLY A 191 11.82 1.13 17.97
CA GLY A 191 11.77 2.59 17.77
C GLY A 191 13.13 3.29 17.88
N GLN A 192 14.24 2.54 18.02
CA GLN A 192 15.58 3.12 18.04
C GLN A 192 16.00 3.69 16.68
N TYR A 193 15.42 3.18 15.59
CA TYR A 193 15.70 3.63 14.23
C TYR A 193 14.43 3.80 13.42
N PHE A 194 14.43 4.81 12.54
CA PHE A 194 13.39 5.04 11.56
C PHE A 194 13.85 4.76 10.14
N ARG A 195 12.88 4.47 9.28
CA ARG A 195 13.01 4.38 7.82
C ARG A 195 12.32 5.58 7.18
N ALA A 196 12.90 6.09 6.10
CA ALA A 196 12.37 7.24 5.37
C ALA A 196 11.91 6.89 3.96
N TYR A 197 10.92 7.63 3.46
CA TYR A 197 10.46 7.53 2.08
C TYR A 197 11.60 7.79 1.08
N GLY A 198 11.68 7.00 0.02
CA GLY A 198 12.70 7.13 -1.03
C GLY A 198 14.14 6.81 -0.59
N LYS A 199 14.39 6.31 0.64
CA LYS A 199 15.74 6.01 1.16
C LYS A 199 16.02 4.52 1.39
N GLY A 200 15.13 3.64 0.93
CA GLY A 200 15.30 2.17 0.93
C GLY A 200 15.78 1.57 2.27
N ASN A 201 16.96 0.93 2.19
CA ASN A 201 17.84 0.41 3.26
C ASN A 201 18.09 1.28 4.51
N ARG A 202 18.09 2.61 4.35
CA ARG A 202 18.80 3.50 5.28
C ARG A 202 18.08 3.64 6.62
N ASN A 203 18.82 3.41 7.70
CA ASN A 203 18.35 3.59 9.07
C ASN A 203 18.71 4.98 9.60
N PHE A 204 17.75 5.65 10.22
CA PHE A 204 17.93 6.95 10.86
C PHE A 204 17.81 6.81 12.38
N PRO A 205 18.85 7.10 13.16
CA PRO A 205 18.83 6.89 14.60
C PRO A 205 17.89 7.89 15.29
N ALA A 206 16.90 7.38 16.03
CA ALA A 206 15.85 8.18 16.67
C ALA A 206 16.40 9.28 17.60
N LYS A 207 17.56 9.05 18.23
CA LYS A 207 18.23 10.00 19.12
C LYS A 207 18.79 11.24 18.41
N LYS A 208 19.03 11.17 17.10
CA LYS A 208 19.65 12.25 16.31
C LYS A 208 18.66 13.00 15.42
N ILE A 209 17.38 12.63 15.47
CA ILE A 209 16.35 13.26 14.64
C ILE A 209 15.52 14.24 15.47
N ARG A 210 14.90 15.20 14.79
CA ARG A 210 13.87 16.06 15.36
C ARG A 210 12.54 15.78 14.69
N ILE A 211 11.52 15.38 15.44
CA ILE A 211 10.16 15.23 14.89
C ILE A 211 9.58 16.62 14.62
N ILE A 212 9.14 16.86 13.39
CA ILE A 212 8.50 18.11 12.97
C ILE A 212 6.98 18.00 13.12
N SER A 213 6.39 16.89 12.65
CA SER A 213 4.95 16.69 12.72
C SER A 213 4.56 15.22 12.73
N LEU A 214 3.48 14.90 13.41
CA LEU A 214 2.86 13.58 13.34
C LEU A 214 2.11 13.37 12.02
N ASN A 215 1.69 12.13 11.76
CA ASN A 215 0.98 11.77 10.53
C ASN A 215 -0.33 12.56 10.36
N ARG A 216 -0.41 13.36 9.28
CA ARG A 216 -1.59 14.16 8.89
C ARG A 216 -2.49 13.49 7.84
N GLY A 217 -2.17 12.28 7.41
CA GLY A 217 -2.87 11.57 6.34
C GLY A 217 -2.24 11.88 4.98
N LEU A 218 -2.38 13.10 4.49
CA LEU A 218 -1.72 13.54 3.26
C LEU A 218 -0.43 14.28 3.61
N VAL A 219 0.69 13.85 3.03
CA VAL A 219 2.03 14.35 3.39
C VAL A 219 2.87 14.53 2.14
N TYR A 220 3.52 15.69 2.01
CA TYR A 220 4.54 15.93 0.97
C TYR A 220 5.76 15.05 1.21
N VAL A 221 6.17 14.27 0.21
CA VAL A 221 7.26 13.29 0.32
C VAL A 221 8.46 13.58 -0.59
N ALA A 222 8.26 14.36 -1.66
CA ALA A 222 9.28 14.90 -2.54
C ALA A 222 8.88 16.34 -2.88
#